data_AF-A0AAD6DBV8-F1
#
_entry.id   AF-A0AAD6DBV8-F1
#
_cell.length_a   1.000
_cell.length_b   1.000
_cell.length_c   1.000
_cell.angle_alpha   90.00
_cell.angle_beta   90.00
_cell.angle_gamma   90.00
#
_symmetry.space_group_name_H-M   'P 1'
#
loop_
_entity.id
_entity.type
_entity.pdbx_description
1 polymer ?
#
loop_
_entity_poly.entity_id
_entity_poly.type
_entity_poly.pdbx_seq_one_letter_code
_entity_poly.pdbx_strand_id
1 'polypeptide(L)'
;MLSSLEAGENINSSNKVGDSALSLAAAAGHKEIVLVLLSKGASVDKMNKSRETVIVQAARHGQFESLGILEPYLALGVAAENGHEDIVKLLLDRGVDADYLDHTSETDNTPLFEAADKGHKGVVRVLLDHGVSVKTFNFWNESALFVACRSNERIIAQLLIRYGAAMTLDPKAMYASSLSLHSEL
;
A
#
# COMPACT_ATOMS: atom_id res chain seq x y z
N MET A 1 28.99 -18.12 -22.39
CA MET A 1 28.00 -19.10 -21.89
C MET A 1 26.73 -18.36 -21.47
N LEU A 2 25.90 -17.94 -22.43
CA LEU A 2 24.60 -17.30 -22.20
C LEU A 2 23.57 -18.01 -23.08
N SER A 3 23.33 -19.30 -22.84
CA SER A 3 22.55 -20.15 -23.75
C SER A 3 21.73 -21.20 -23.00
N SER A 4 20.90 -20.80 -22.03
CA SER A 4 19.89 -21.69 -21.41
C SER A 4 18.74 -20.96 -20.69
N LEU A 5 18.15 -19.91 -21.27
CA LEU A 5 16.88 -19.35 -20.76
C LEU A 5 15.82 -19.15 -21.86
N GLU A 6 15.83 -20.03 -22.87
CA GLU A 6 14.78 -20.12 -23.90
C GLU A 6 13.80 -21.30 -23.70
N ALA A 7 13.83 -21.96 -22.54
CA ALA A 7 12.72 -22.81 -22.15
C ALA A 7 11.64 -21.91 -21.53
N GLY A 8 10.39 -22.05 -21.99
CA GLY A 8 9.22 -21.34 -21.46
C GLY A 8 8.89 -21.68 -20.02
N GLU A 9 9.83 -21.42 -19.10
CA GLU A 9 9.61 -21.48 -17.67
C GLU A 9 8.68 -20.34 -17.30
N ASN A 10 7.56 -20.72 -16.70
CA ASN A 10 6.64 -19.76 -16.11
C ASN A 10 7.41 -18.98 -15.03
N ILE A 11 7.59 -17.66 -15.24
CA ILE A 11 8.27 -16.74 -14.30
C ILE A 11 7.68 -16.80 -12.88
N ASN A 12 6.43 -17.26 -12.77
CA ASN A 12 5.68 -17.44 -11.53
C ASN A 12 5.69 -18.88 -11.01
N SER A 13 6.52 -19.77 -11.56
CA SER A 13 6.72 -21.10 -11.02
C SER A 13 7.27 -21.02 -9.58
N SER A 14 7.06 -22.09 -8.83
CA SER A 14 7.37 -22.14 -7.40
C SER A 14 8.01 -23.46 -7.02
N ASN A 15 8.86 -23.42 -6.00
CA ASN A 15 9.50 -24.61 -5.43
C ASN A 15 8.47 -25.50 -4.67
N LYS A 16 8.93 -26.59 -4.05
CA LYS A 16 8.08 -27.52 -3.29
C LYS A 16 7.38 -26.89 -2.08
N VAL A 17 7.88 -25.76 -1.58
CA VAL A 17 7.33 -25.00 -0.45
C VAL A 17 6.41 -23.86 -0.92
N GLY A 18 6.40 -23.58 -2.22
CA GLY A 18 5.56 -22.55 -2.83
C GLY A 18 6.28 -21.21 -3.05
N ASP A 19 7.58 -21.11 -2.74
CA ASP A 19 8.35 -19.89 -2.96
C ASP A 19 8.67 -19.75 -4.45
N SER A 20 8.41 -18.57 -5.01
CA SER A 20 8.80 -18.18 -6.36
C SER A 20 10.25 -17.73 -6.41
N ALA A 21 10.83 -17.70 -7.62
CA ALA A 21 12.17 -17.12 -7.83
C ALA A 21 12.27 -15.69 -7.28
N LEU A 22 11.20 -14.89 -7.43
CA LEU A 22 11.12 -13.53 -6.89
C LEU A 22 11.20 -13.52 -5.37
N SER A 23 10.46 -14.40 -4.70
CA SER A 23 10.44 -14.47 -3.23
C SER A 23 11.76 -14.93 -2.63
N LEU A 24 12.46 -15.84 -3.30
CA LEU A 24 13.81 -16.25 -2.90
C LEU A 24 14.83 -15.12 -3.10
N ALA A 25 14.77 -14.40 -4.23
CA ALA A 25 15.66 -13.28 -4.49
C ALA A 25 15.42 -12.12 -3.50
N ALA A 26 14.15 -11.83 -3.18
CA ALA A 26 13.77 -10.81 -2.21
C ALA A 26 14.16 -11.19 -0.77
N ALA A 27 13.95 -12.44 -0.37
CA ALA A 27 14.38 -12.94 0.94
C ALA A 27 15.90 -12.93 1.11
N ALA A 28 16.65 -13.13 0.01
CA ALA A 28 18.11 -13.09 0.00
C ALA A 28 18.71 -11.68 -0.19
N GLY A 29 17.89 -10.65 -0.41
CA GLY A 29 18.36 -9.28 -0.57
C GLY A 29 18.94 -8.94 -1.95
N HIS A 30 18.70 -9.76 -2.98
CA HIS A 30 19.35 -9.64 -4.28
C HIS A 30 18.62 -8.67 -5.21
N LYS A 31 18.83 -7.37 -4.99
CA LYS A 31 18.20 -6.23 -5.70
C LYS A 31 18.20 -6.37 -7.23
N GLU A 32 19.36 -6.64 -7.82
CA GLU A 32 19.48 -6.73 -9.28
C GLU A 32 18.68 -7.89 -9.85
N ILE A 33 18.60 -9.01 -9.13
CA ILE A 33 17.83 -10.20 -9.55
C ILE A 33 16.33 -9.92 -9.42
N VAL A 34 15.91 -9.28 -8.34
CA VAL A 34 14.52 -8.84 -8.15
C VAL A 34 14.06 -7.97 -9.32
N LEU A 35 14.85 -6.96 -9.70
CA LEU A 35 14.52 -6.05 -10.80
C LEU A 35 14.35 -6.81 -12.12
N VAL A 36 15.25 -7.75 -12.41
CA VAL A 36 15.15 -8.60 -13.60
C VAL A 36 13.87 -9.44 -13.58
N LEU A 37 13.54 -10.06 -12.46
CA LEU A 37 12.35 -10.92 -12.35
C LEU A 37 11.04 -10.12 -12.48
N LEU A 38 10.98 -8.92 -11.89
CA LEU A 38 9.83 -8.03 -12.02
C LEU A 38 9.68 -7.49 -13.45
N SER A 39 10.79 -7.15 -14.12
CA SER A 39 10.77 -6.78 -15.56
C SER A 39 10.25 -7.89 -16.48
N LYS A 40 10.23 -9.14 -15.99
CA LYS A 40 9.73 -10.32 -16.71
C LYS A 40 8.32 -10.72 -16.30
N GLY A 41 7.64 -9.93 -15.46
CA GLY A 41 6.25 -10.17 -15.03
C GLY A 41 6.11 -11.16 -13.87
N ALA A 42 7.11 -11.25 -12.99
CA ALA A 42 6.96 -11.98 -11.74
C ALA A 42 5.88 -11.34 -10.83
N SER A 43 4.98 -12.16 -10.30
CA SER A 43 3.88 -11.75 -9.42
C SER A 43 4.36 -11.59 -7.98
N VAL A 44 4.05 -10.45 -7.38
CA VAL A 44 4.33 -10.13 -5.97
C VAL A 44 3.29 -10.72 -5.00
N ASP A 45 2.08 -10.98 -5.50
CA ASP A 45 0.92 -11.38 -4.69
C ASP A 45 0.84 -12.89 -4.43
N LYS A 46 1.66 -13.67 -5.14
CA LYS A 46 1.62 -15.12 -5.01
C LYS A 46 2.08 -15.54 -3.61
N MET A 47 1.21 -16.30 -2.94
CA MET A 47 1.48 -16.88 -1.62
C MET A 47 2.19 -18.23 -1.71
N ASN A 48 3.15 -18.48 -0.81
CA ASN A 48 3.71 -19.80 -0.60
C ASN A 48 2.72 -20.72 0.18
N LYS A 49 3.12 -21.97 0.48
CA LYS A 49 2.27 -22.90 1.23
C LYS A 49 2.01 -22.48 2.68
N SER A 50 2.84 -21.61 3.23
CA SER A 50 2.66 -20.97 4.54
C SER A 50 1.78 -19.72 4.48
N ARG A 51 1.19 -19.41 3.31
CA ARG A 51 0.37 -18.22 3.03
C ARG A 51 1.14 -16.90 3.13
N GLU A 52 2.44 -16.92 2.85
CA GLU A 52 3.30 -15.72 2.88
C GLU A 52 3.50 -15.18 1.47
N THR A 53 3.37 -13.87 1.30
CA THR A 53 3.72 -13.15 0.05
C THR A 53 5.21 -12.85 -0.01
N VAL A 54 5.68 -12.39 -1.18
CA VAL A 54 7.08 -11.98 -1.39
C VAL A 54 7.55 -10.94 -0.36
N ILE A 55 6.64 -10.03 0.03
CA ILE A 55 6.89 -8.95 0.98
C ILE A 55 7.10 -9.50 2.39
N VAL A 56 6.22 -10.41 2.83
CA VAL A 56 6.32 -11.04 4.17
C VAL A 56 7.63 -11.80 4.30
N GLN A 57 8.03 -12.54 3.26
CA GLN A 57 9.29 -13.26 3.26
C GLN A 57 10.49 -12.30 3.32
N ALA A 58 10.51 -11.26 2.49
CA ALA A 58 11.58 -10.27 2.51
C ALA A 58 11.67 -9.55 3.87
N ALA A 59 10.53 -9.23 4.50
CA ALA A 59 10.47 -8.61 5.82
C ALA A 59 11.02 -9.53 6.93
N ARG A 60 10.70 -10.83 6.91
CA ARG A 60 11.22 -11.82 7.88
C ARG A 60 12.75 -11.90 7.89
N HIS A 61 13.36 -11.69 6.73
CA HIS A 61 14.80 -11.73 6.55
C HIS A 61 15.47 -10.35 6.65
N GLY A 62 14.69 -9.29 6.91
CA GLY A 62 15.19 -7.91 6.99
C GLY A 62 15.62 -7.33 5.65
N GLN A 63 15.17 -7.93 4.54
CA GLN A 63 15.59 -7.63 3.16
C GLN A 63 14.47 -6.99 2.31
N PHE A 64 13.47 -6.36 2.94
CA PHE A 64 12.34 -5.76 2.23
C PHE A 64 12.75 -4.65 1.24
N GLU A 65 13.86 -3.95 1.51
CA GLU A 65 14.45 -2.94 0.62
C GLU A 65 14.93 -3.52 -0.73
N SER A 66 15.19 -4.82 -0.78
CA SER A 66 15.66 -5.47 -2.00
C SER A 66 14.61 -5.51 -3.10
N LEU A 67 13.33 -5.35 -2.72
CA LEU A 67 12.24 -5.35 -3.66
C LEU A 67 12.26 -4.14 -4.58
N GLY A 68 12.78 -2.99 -4.14
CA GLY A 68 12.99 -1.76 -4.93
C GLY A 68 11.78 -1.22 -5.71
N ILE A 69 10.62 -1.90 -5.65
CA ILE A 69 9.50 -1.82 -6.60
C ILE A 69 8.16 -1.72 -5.86
N LEU A 70 8.11 -1.91 -4.53
CA LEU A 70 7.05 -1.31 -3.74
C LEU A 70 7.70 -0.22 -2.92
N GLU A 71 7.52 1.01 -3.36
CA GLU A 71 7.71 2.13 -2.47
C GLU A 71 6.93 1.85 -1.17
N PRO A 72 7.52 2.03 0.02
CA PRO A 72 6.95 1.57 1.27
C PRO A 72 5.50 2.06 1.52
N TYR A 73 5.12 3.21 0.96
CA TYR A 73 3.76 3.73 0.99
C TYR A 73 2.75 2.86 0.24
N LEU A 74 3.14 2.23 -0.87
CA LEU A 74 2.26 1.36 -1.66
C LEU A 74 1.98 0.06 -0.91
N ALA A 75 3.00 -0.51 -0.28
CA ALA A 75 2.83 -1.68 0.59
C ALA A 75 1.89 -1.36 1.76
N LEU A 76 1.99 -0.15 2.32
CA LEU A 76 1.10 0.32 3.37
C LEU A 76 -0.34 0.50 2.87
N GLY A 77 -0.53 1.07 1.67
CA GLY A 77 -1.85 1.22 1.03
C GLY A 77 -2.53 -0.12 0.79
N VAL A 78 -1.82 -1.09 0.20
CA VAL A 78 -2.33 -2.44 -0.04
C VAL A 78 -2.65 -3.18 1.26
N ALA A 79 -1.77 -3.08 2.27
CA ALA A 79 -2.03 -3.68 3.58
C ALA A 79 -3.27 -3.06 4.24
N ALA A 80 -3.47 -1.75 4.06
CA ALA A 80 -4.62 -1.04 4.58
C ALA A 80 -5.93 -1.39 3.85
N GLU A 81 -5.90 -1.48 2.51
CA GLU A 81 -7.02 -1.93 1.68
C GLU A 81 -7.46 -3.36 2.03
N ASN A 82 -6.52 -4.25 2.38
CA ASN A 82 -6.80 -5.64 2.70
C ASN A 82 -7.01 -5.92 4.20
N GLY A 83 -6.94 -4.89 5.05
CA GLY A 83 -7.21 -5.02 6.47
C GLY A 83 -6.10 -5.71 7.28
N HIS A 84 -4.87 -5.76 6.77
CA HIS A 84 -3.72 -6.41 7.41
C HIS A 84 -3.10 -5.51 8.50
N GLU A 85 -3.79 -5.41 9.63
CA GLU A 85 -3.44 -4.52 10.76
C GLU A 85 -2.00 -4.71 11.27
N ASP A 86 -1.51 -5.95 11.32
CA ASP A 86 -0.16 -6.30 11.76
C ASP A 86 0.92 -5.77 10.80
N ILE A 87 0.68 -5.89 9.49
CA ILE A 87 1.57 -5.35 8.45
C ILE A 87 1.54 -3.82 8.45
N VAL A 88 0.35 -3.22 8.56
CA VAL A 88 0.18 -1.76 8.66
C VAL A 88 0.98 -1.22 9.85
N LYS A 89 0.83 -1.83 11.03
CA LYS A 89 1.59 -1.44 12.22
C LYS A 89 3.10 -1.57 12.01
N LEU A 90 3.56 -2.70 11.45
CA LEU A 90 4.98 -2.95 11.19
C LEU A 90 5.61 -1.91 10.26
N LEU A 91 4.88 -1.47 9.24
CA LEU A 91 5.33 -0.45 8.28
C LEU A 91 5.39 0.93 8.91
N LEU A 92 4.36 1.31 9.69
CA LEU A 92 4.35 2.58 10.42
C LEU A 92 5.44 2.65 11.49
N ASP A 93 5.67 1.56 12.23
CA ASP A 93 6.76 1.44 13.22
C ASP A 93 8.15 1.61 12.57
N ARG A 94 8.27 1.38 11.25
CA ARG A 94 9.48 1.63 10.45
C ARG A 94 9.58 3.03 9.85
N GLY A 95 8.63 3.91 10.16
CA GLY A 95 8.64 5.30 9.70
C GLY A 95 8.19 5.48 8.26
N VAL A 96 7.41 4.54 7.71
CA VAL A 96 6.76 4.74 6.41
C VAL A 96 5.77 5.90 6.51
N ASP A 97 5.88 6.86 5.58
CA ASP A 97 4.93 7.97 5.49
C ASP A 97 3.58 7.48 4.96
N ALA A 98 2.57 7.62 5.81
CA ALA A 98 1.20 7.18 5.58
C ALA A 98 0.29 8.31 5.06
N ASP A 99 0.79 9.54 5.02
CA ASP A 99 0.13 10.67 4.37
C ASP A 99 0.59 10.87 2.92
N TYR A 100 1.55 10.06 2.45
CA TYR A 100 2.00 10.06 1.06
C TYR A 100 0.81 9.80 0.12
N LEU A 101 0.61 10.73 -0.81
CA LEU A 101 -0.37 10.63 -1.88
C LEU A 101 0.34 10.10 -3.12
N ASP A 102 -0.02 8.90 -3.54
CA ASP A 102 0.41 8.38 -4.83
C ASP A 102 -0.43 9.00 -5.94
N HIS A 103 0.08 10.10 -6.52
CA HIS A 103 -0.53 10.79 -7.65
C HIS A 103 -0.52 9.98 -8.96
N THR A 104 0.00 8.75 -8.94
CA THR A 104 -0.09 7.82 -10.07
C THR A 104 -1.33 6.93 -10.00
N SER A 105 -2.00 6.87 -8.84
CA SER A 105 -3.30 6.24 -8.68
C SER A 105 -4.40 7.10 -9.31
N GLU A 106 -5.40 6.49 -9.94
CA GLU A 106 -6.59 7.21 -10.43
C GLU A 106 -7.41 7.87 -9.29
N THR A 107 -7.08 7.54 -8.04
CA THR A 107 -7.91 7.83 -6.86
C THR A 107 -7.26 8.82 -5.90
N ASP A 108 -5.93 9.02 -5.94
CA ASP A 108 -5.15 9.75 -4.93
C ASP A 108 -5.53 9.35 -3.48
N ASN A 109 -5.82 8.07 -3.23
CA ASN A 109 -6.16 7.58 -1.90
C ASN A 109 -4.90 7.31 -1.06
N THR A 110 -4.84 7.86 0.15
CA THR A 110 -3.92 7.40 1.20
C THR A 110 -4.40 6.05 1.81
N PRO A 111 -3.55 5.33 2.55
CA PRO A 111 -3.95 4.13 3.30
C PRO A 111 -5.19 4.32 4.19
N LEU A 112 -5.42 5.54 4.71
CA LEU A 112 -6.60 5.84 5.52
C LEU A 112 -7.90 5.79 4.69
N PHE A 113 -7.87 6.25 3.44
CA PHE A 113 -9.02 6.17 2.53
C PHE A 113 -9.35 4.73 2.19
N GLU A 114 -8.35 3.93 1.83
CA GLU A 114 -8.54 2.52 1.48
C GLU A 114 -9.15 1.74 2.66
N ALA A 115 -8.59 1.88 3.86
CA ALA A 115 -9.13 1.22 5.05
C ALA A 115 -10.55 1.69 5.40
N ALA A 116 -10.86 2.98 5.17
CA ALA A 116 -12.17 3.54 5.42
C ALA A 116 -13.23 3.06 4.40
N ASP A 117 -12.86 2.97 3.12
CA ASP A 117 -13.74 2.49 2.04
C ASP A 117 -14.09 1.01 2.24
N LYS A 118 -13.11 0.19 2.67
CA LYS A 118 -13.27 -1.26 2.84
C LYS A 118 -13.79 -1.68 4.23
N GLY A 119 -13.99 -0.75 5.17
CA GLY A 119 -14.54 -1.08 6.49
C GLY A 119 -13.54 -1.66 7.49
N HIS A 120 -12.24 -1.49 7.28
CA HIS A 120 -11.17 -2.07 8.11
C HIS A 120 -10.89 -1.24 9.37
N LYS A 121 -11.81 -1.32 10.34
CA LYS A 121 -11.80 -0.55 11.61
C LYS A 121 -10.49 -0.66 12.40
N GLY A 122 -9.87 -1.84 12.43
CA GLY A 122 -8.59 -2.08 13.11
C GLY A 122 -7.45 -1.30 12.48
N VAL A 123 -7.32 -1.41 11.16
CA VAL A 123 -6.37 -0.63 10.35
C VAL A 123 -6.59 0.87 10.51
N VAL A 124 -7.83 1.36 10.38
CA VAL A 124 -8.13 2.79 10.56
C VAL A 124 -7.66 3.28 11.92
N ARG A 125 -7.89 2.50 12.99
CA ARG A 125 -7.40 2.86 14.32
C ARG A 125 -5.88 2.93 14.37
N VAL A 126 -5.19 1.93 13.86
CA VAL A 126 -3.72 1.91 13.84
C VAL A 126 -3.16 3.12 13.08
N LEU A 127 -3.70 3.45 11.91
CA LEU A 127 -3.29 4.63 11.14
C LEU A 127 -3.50 5.93 11.92
N LEU A 128 -4.69 6.10 12.51
CA LEU A 128 -5.02 7.29 13.30
C LEU A 128 -4.16 7.42 14.57
N ASP A 129 -3.85 6.30 15.23
CA ASP A 129 -2.97 6.28 16.40
C ASP A 129 -1.51 6.65 16.05
N HIS A 130 -1.09 6.46 14.80
CA HIS A 130 0.20 6.93 14.27
C HIS A 130 0.16 8.37 13.76
N GLY A 131 -0.95 9.10 13.94
CA GLY A 131 -1.04 10.52 13.63
C GLY A 131 -1.29 10.85 12.17
N VAL A 132 -1.74 9.89 11.36
CA VAL A 132 -2.14 10.11 9.96
C VAL A 132 -3.19 11.22 9.87
N SER A 133 -3.03 12.12 8.90
CA SER A 133 -3.90 13.26 8.72
C SER A 133 -5.30 12.87 8.28
N VAL A 134 -6.31 13.34 9.02
CA VAL A 134 -7.73 13.26 8.63
C VAL A 134 -8.18 14.43 7.75
N LYS A 135 -7.25 15.32 7.36
CA LYS A 135 -7.53 16.54 6.59
C LYS A 135 -7.14 16.43 5.12
N THR A 136 -6.68 15.26 4.69
CA THR A 136 -6.37 14.97 3.29
C THR A 136 -7.64 14.80 2.48
N PHE A 137 -7.52 15.01 1.17
CA PHE A 137 -8.59 14.82 0.21
C PHE A 137 -8.07 13.97 -0.95
N ASN A 138 -8.90 13.06 -1.43
CA ASN A 138 -8.58 12.22 -2.58
C ASN A 138 -8.93 12.92 -3.91
N PHE A 139 -8.78 12.23 -5.04
CA PHE A 139 -9.02 12.80 -6.37
C PHE A 139 -10.44 13.36 -6.57
N TRP A 140 -11.44 12.73 -5.93
CA TRP A 140 -12.84 13.20 -5.97
C TRP A 140 -13.14 14.28 -4.93
N ASN A 141 -12.11 14.79 -4.27
CA ASN A 141 -12.20 15.78 -3.21
C ASN A 141 -13.09 15.29 -2.04
N GLU A 142 -13.05 13.99 -1.75
CA GLU A 142 -13.64 13.40 -0.57
C GLU A 142 -12.60 13.37 0.55
N SER A 143 -13.02 13.59 1.80
CA SER A 143 -12.20 13.22 2.96
C SER A 143 -12.47 11.76 3.34
N ALA A 144 -11.60 11.17 4.16
CA ALA A 144 -11.80 9.80 4.66
C ALA A 144 -13.16 9.64 5.36
N LEU A 145 -13.71 10.71 5.97
CA LEU A 145 -15.03 10.70 6.59
C LEU A 145 -16.15 10.56 5.53
N PHE A 146 -16.02 11.25 4.40
CA PHE A 146 -17.00 11.16 3.31
C PHE A 146 -16.97 9.76 2.68
N VAL A 147 -15.79 9.19 2.47
CA VAL A 147 -15.62 7.80 2.02
C VAL A 147 -16.29 6.82 2.98
N ALA A 148 -16.03 6.94 4.29
CA ALA A 148 -16.66 6.07 5.28
C ALA A 148 -18.21 6.21 5.28
N CYS A 149 -18.74 7.41 5.08
CA CYS A 149 -20.18 7.63 4.95
C CYS A 149 -20.75 7.01 3.68
N ARG A 150 -20.09 7.19 2.53
CA ARG A 150 -20.47 6.61 1.23
C ARG A 150 -20.51 5.09 1.30
N SER A 151 -19.55 4.48 2.01
CA SER A 151 -19.44 3.04 2.19
C SER A 151 -20.25 2.50 3.39
N ASN A 152 -21.08 3.33 4.02
CA ASN A 152 -21.96 2.97 5.14
C ASN A 152 -21.21 2.43 6.39
N GLU A 153 -19.97 2.87 6.61
CA GLU A 153 -19.10 2.44 7.70
C GLU A 153 -19.24 3.32 8.95
N ARG A 154 -20.39 3.20 9.61
CA ARG A 154 -20.78 4.01 10.79
C ARG A 154 -19.70 4.11 11.87
N ILE A 155 -19.01 3.02 12.18
CA ILE A 155 -17.99 3.00 13.25
C ILE A 155 -16.74 3.76 12.82
N ILE A 156 -16.35 3.66 11.55
CA ILE A 156 -15.21 4.39 10.99
C ILE A 156 -15.51 5.88 10.94
N ALA A 157 -16.71 6.26 10.50
CA ALA A 157 -17.13 7.66 10.50
C ALA A 157 -17.06 8.28 11.92
N GLN A 158 -17.55 7.57 12.94
CA GLN A 158 -17.43 8.02 14.33
C GLN A 158 -15.97 8.13 14.80
N LEU A 159 -15.12 7.18 14.39
CA LEU A 159 -13.71 7.21 14.72
C LEU A 159 -13.02 8.42 14.09
N LEU A 160 -13.25 8.68 12.81
CA LEU A 160 -12.69 9.84 12.11
C LEU A 160 -13.13 11.16 12.72
N ILE A 161 -14.41 11.31 13.09
CA ILE A 161 -14.91 12.50 13.80
C ILE A 161 -14.18 12.68 15.14
N ARG A 162 -13.95 11.59 15.88
CA ARG A 162 -13.22 11.63 17.15
C ARG A 162 -11.77 12.10 16.99
N TYR A 163 -11.13 11.81 15.86
CA TYR A 163 -9.78 12.27 15.53
C TYR A 163 -9.78 13.65 14.82
N GLY A 164 -10.93 14.33 14.76
CA GLY A 164 -11.02 15.71 14.29
C GLY A 164 -11.30 15.87 12.80
N ALA A 165 -11.82 14.84 12.12
CA ALA A 165 -12.26 14.97 10.74
C ALA A 165 -13.41 15.98 10.63
N ALA A 166 -13.30 16.91 9.68
CA ALA A 166 -14.34 17.91 9.45
C ALA A 166 -15.59 17.27 8.82
N MET A 167 -16.77 17.63 9.33
CA MET A 167 -18.06 17.17 8.80
C MET A 167 -18.51 17.94 7.55
N THR A 168 -17.81 19.01 7.20
CA THR A 168 -18.12 19.89 6.08
C THR A 168 -16.90 20.03 5.18
N LEU A 169 -17.11 20.00 3.87
CA LEU A 169 -16.09 20.37 2.89
C LEU A 169 -15.99 21.90 2.86
N ASP A 170 -14.82 22.46 3.16
CA ASP A 170 -14.58 23.89 2.92
C ASP A 170 -14.38 24.09 1.41
N PRO A 171 -15.23 24.88 0.72
CA PRO A 171 -15.07 25.15 -0.70
C PRO A 171 -13.66 25.62 -1.08
N LYS A 172 -12.98 26.37 -0.19
CA LYS A 172 -11.61 26.85 -0.44
C LYS A 172 -10.56 25.75 -0.39
N ALA A 173 -10.76 24.71 0.42
CA ALA A 173 -9.90 23.53 0.43
C ALA A 173 -10.02 22.75 -0.89
N MET A 174 -11.20 22.77 -1.52
CA MET A 174 -11.46 22.10 -2.80
C MET A 174 -10.71 22.72 -3.99
N TYR A 175 -10.45 24.04 -3.95
CA TYR A 175 -9.76 24.76 -5.03
C TYR A 175 -8.24 24.85 -4.84
N ALA A 176 -7.71 24.56 -3.63
CA ALA A 176 -6.28 24.65 -3.37
C ALA A 176 -5.50 23.50 -4.04
N SER A 177 -6.06 22.28 -4.05
CA SER A 177 -5.42 21.10 -4.64
C SER A 177 -5.40 21.11 -6.18
N SER A 178 -6.33 21.82 -6.82
CA SER A 178 -6.39 21.94 -8.29
C SER A 178 -5.45 23.01 -8.85
N LEU A 179 -5.12 24.03 -8.05
CA LEU A 179 -4.21 25.12 -8.44
C LEU A 179 -2.73 24.75 -8.31
N SER A 180 -2.35 23.82 -7.41
CA SER A 180 -0.97 23.33 -7.32
C SER A 180 -0.52 22.49 -8.52
N LEU A 181 -1.45 21.99 -9.34
CA LEU A 181 -1.13 21.18 -10.53
C LEU A 181 -1.01 21.97 -11.84
N HIS A 182 -1.44 23.25 -11.88
CA HIS A 182 -1.50 24.04 -13.11
C HIS A 182 -0.51 25.21 -13.16
N SER A 183 0.38 25.34 -12.17
CA SER A 183 1.42 26.40 -12.14
C SER A 183 2.81 25.94 -12.60
N GLU A 184 2.97 24.70 -13.06
CA GLU A 184 4.25 24.16 -13.57
C GLU A 184 4.16 23.65 -15.03
N LEU A 185 3.46 24.40 -15.89
CA LEU A 185 3.60 24.33 -17.36
C LEU A 185 3.81 25.74 -17.92
#